data_AF-A0A0L6JXH4-F1
#
_entry.id   AF-A0A0L6JXH4-F1
#
_cell.length_a   1.000
_cell.length_b   1.000
_cell.length_c   1.000
_cell.angle_alpha   90.00
_cell.angle_beta   90.00
_cell.angle_gamma   90.00
#
_symmetry.space_group_name_H-M   'P 1'
#
loop_
_entity.id
_entity.type
_entity.pdbx_description
1 polymer ?
#
loop_
_entity_poly.entity_id
_entity_poly.type
_entity_poly.pdbx_seq_one_letter_code
_entity_poly.pdbx_strand_id
1 'polypeptide(L)'
;MDGVKINKSDNCYKVRITKLTDDLKQLIREKLTNICYGSVRAKEDPNFYSYKSTLVNFFERYDDKFAKQKKGIIGELIAHVLLTNSFKQLNTASVFFNKEEKSMRKGFDIVVYDKTLNSMFYCEVKSGECCQNKKNCNYNRQKCDNKSNIKNKSLLAKAKSDIHNRLIDKSRIIWEGALIDINLTTPNKVRNKLQALLKTDYSQCEEQKDYKKSVILISVLYEEKGNASISSIKEFFESLKKENLFENSIILSIQKNTYKTIEDFLRQEMLGV
;
A
#
# COMPACT_ATOMS: atom_id res chain seq x y z
N MET A 1 -20.14 -2.69 0.02
CA MET A 1 -19.43 -3.09 1.25
C MET A 1 -19.71 -2.04 2.30
N ASP A 2 -20.50 -2.42 3.29
CA ASP A 2 -20.87 -1.52 4.38
C ASP A 2 -19.64 -1.12 5.20
N GLY A 3 -19.69 0.07 5.80
CA GLY A 3 -18.58 0.59 6.61
C GLY A 3 -17.42 1.22 5.81
N VAL A 4 -17.38 1.08 4.48
CA VAL A 4 -16.38 1.74 3.61
C VAL A 4 -17.07 2.72 2.66
N LYS A 5 -16.72 4.01 2.80
CA LYS A 5 -17.22 5.08 1.93
C LYS A 5 -16.14 5.49 0.94
N ILE A 6 -16.45 5.46 -0.35
CA ILE A 6 -15.52 5.88 -1.41
C ILE A 6 -16.05 7.16 -2.04
N ASN A 7 -15.21 8.18 -2.14
CA ASN A 7 -15.48 9.38 -2.95
C ASN A 7 -14.38 9.46 -4.01
N LYS A 8 -14.79 9.55 -5.27
CA LYS A 8 -13.89 9.62 -6.42
C LYS A 8 -14.05 10.96 -7.12
N SER A 9 -12.93 11.55 -7.54
CA SER A 9 -12.88 12.61 -8.54
C SER A 9 -11.66 12.35 -9.41
N ASP A 10 -11.85 12.15 -10.71
CA ASP A 10 -10.75 11.86 -11.64
C ASP A 10 -9.94 10.63 -11.19
N ASN A 11 -8.60 10.73 -11.13
CA ASN A 11 -7.70 9.71 -10.60
C ASN A 11 -7.45 9.86 -9.07
N CYS A 12 -8.29 10.61 -8.36
CA CYS A 12 -8.23 10.77 -6.91
C CYS A 12 -9.33 9.99 -6.21
N TYR A 13 -8.94 9.17 -5.24
CA TYR A 13 -9.81 8.31 -4.46
C TYR A 13 -9.64 8.61 -2.99
N LYS A 14 -10.72 9.03 -2.34
CA LYS A 14 -10.81 9.15 -0.89
C LYS A 14 -11.63 7.97 -0.37
N VAL A 15 -11.00 7.09 0.42
CA VAL A 15 -11.64 5.94 1.05
C VAL A 15 -11.70 6.16 2.55
N ARG A 16 -12.89 6.09 3.14
CA ARG A 16 -13.07 6.17 4.60
C ARG A 16 -13.63 4.86 5.14
N ILE A 17 -12.84 4.19 5.97
CA ILE A 17 -13.26 3.03 6.75
C ILE A 17 -13.89 3.55 8.05
N THR A 18 -15.21 3.64 8.05
CA THR A 18 -16.02 4.09 9.20
C THR A 18 -16.24 2.99 10.22
N LYS A 19 -16.35 1.73 9.77
CA LYS A 19 -16.53 0.54 10.62
C LYS A 19 -15.84 -0.65 9.98
N LEU A 20 -15.26 -1.52 10.82
CA LEU A 20 -14.80 -2.85 10.38
C LEU A 20 -16.00 -3.80 10.41
N THR A 21 -16.74 -3.84 9.30
CA THR A 21 -17.90 -4.70 9.08
C THR A 21 -17.48 -6.12 8.74
N ASP A 22 -18.41 -7.07 8.80
CA ASP A 22 -18.12 -8.47 8.48
C ASP A 22 -17.73 -8.66 7.01
N ASP A 23 -18.29 -7.88 6.09
CA ASP A 23 -17.82 -7.81 4.69
C ASP A 23 -16.32 -7.48 4.59
N LEU A 24 -15.87 -6.44 5.32
CA LEU A 24 -14.46 -6.02 5.27
C LEU A 24 -13.56 -7.03 5.99
N LYS A 25 -14.02 -7.63 7.10
CA LYS A 25 -13.31 -8.73 7.75
C LYS A 25 -13.16 -9.92 6.81
N GLN A 26 -14.22 -10.30 6.12
CA GLN A 26 -14.23 -11.38 5.15
C GLN A 26 -13.27 -11.09 3.99
N LEU A 27 -13.29 -9.86 3.47
CA LEU A 27 -12.33 -9.43 2.46
C LEU A 27 -10.88 -9.54 2.96
N ILE A 28 -10.60 -9.15 4.21
CA ILE A 28 -9.27 -9.32 4.80
C ILE A 28 -8.92 -10.82 4.88
N ARG A 29 -9.81 -11.69 5.38
CA ARG A 29 -9.58 -13.14 5.47
C ARG A 29 -9.23 -13.75 4.12
N GLU A 30 -10.00 -13.46 3.08
CA GLU A 30 -9.82 -13.98 1.73
C GLU A 30 -8.52 -13.52 1.07
N LYS A 31 -8.04 -12.33 1.44
CA LYS A 31 -6.87 -11.71 0.81
C LYS A 31 -5.58 -11.90 1.58
N LEU A 32 -5.62 -12.09 2.91
CA LEU A 32 -4.45 -12.01 3.78
C LEU A 32 -3.32 -12.93 3.32
N THR A 33 -3.59 -14.24 3.18
CA THR A 33 -2.59 -15.22 2.75
C THR A 33 -2.00 -14.89 1.38
N ASN A 34 -2.84 -14.50 0.41
CA ASN A 34 -2.41 -14.14 -0.93
C ASN A 34 -1.55 -12.87 -0.95
N ILE A 35 -1.87 -11.89 -0.09
CA ILE A 35 -1.07 -10.67 0.10
C ILE A 35 0.29 -11.02 0.71
N CYS A 36 0.30 -11.86 1.74
CA CYS A 36 1.50 -12.21 2.49
C CYS A 36 2.50 -13.04 1.69
N TYR A 37 2.03 -14.10 1.00
CA TYR A 37 2.90 -15.09 0.35
C TYR A 37 2.85 -15.08 -1.18
N GLY A 38 1.86 -14.39 -1.77
CA GLY A 38 1.58 -14.44 -3.20
C GLY A 38 0.59 -15.55 -3.58
N SER A 39 -0.28 -15.26 -4.54
CA SER A 39 -1.40 -16.15 -4.89
C SER A 39 -1.00 -17.48 -5.52
N VAL A 40 0.17 -17.56 -6.17
CA VAL A 40 0.68 -18.82 -6.74
C VAL A 40 1.15 -19.72 -5.60
N ARG A 41 2.03 -19.20 -4.74
CA ARG A 41 2.60 -19.96 -3.63
C ARG A 41 1.55 -20.41 -2.61
N ALA A 42 0.61 -19.53 -2.28
CA ALA A 42 -0.51 -19.87 -1.40
C ALA A 42 -1.41 -20.99 -1.95
N LYS A 43 -1.51 -21.10 -3.28
CA LYS A 43 -2.30 -22.14 -3.95
C LYS A 43 -1.55 -23.47 -4.09
N GLU A 44 -0.22 -23.42 -4.21
CA GLU A 44 0.62 -24.62 -4.35
C GLU A 44 0.66 -25.46 -3.07
N ASP A 45 0.66 -24.82 -1.90
CA ASP A 45 0.64 -25.52 -0.61
C ASP A 45 -0.32 -24.83 0.40
N PRO A 46 -1.64 -25.02 0.23
CA PRO A 46 -2.64 -24.34 1.06
C PRO A 46 -2.61 -24.77 2.53
N ASN A 47 -2.06 -25.95 2.84
CA ASN A 47 -1.93 -26.44 4.21
C ASN A 47 -0.79 -25.71 4.92
N PHE A 48 0.36 -25.54 4.26
CA PHE A 48 1.48 -24.78 4.81
C PHE A 48 1.16 -23.28 4.88
N TYR A 49 0.63 -22.71 3.80
CA TYR A 49 0.20 -21.31 3.72
C TYR A 49 -1.26 -21.12 4.15
N SER A 50 -1.67 -21.74 5.26
CA SER A 50 -3.02 -21.58 5.81
C SER A 50 -3.27 -20.15 6.35
N TYR A 51 -4.53 -19.77 6.51
CA TYR A 51 -4.91 -18.50 7.14
C TYR A 51 -4.34 -18.38 8.57
N LYS A 52 -4.42 -19.44 9.37
CA LYS A 52 -3.92 -19.47 10.75
C LYS A 52 -2.40 -19.35 10.81
N SER A 53 -1.66 -20.11 10.00
CA SER A 53 -0.20 -19.98 9.93
C SER A 53 0.24 -18.61 9.41
N THR A 54 -0.53 -18.01 8.49
CA THR A 54 -0.29 -16.62 8.02
C THR A 54 -0.40 -15.61 9.16
N LEU A 55 -1.42 -15.72 10.01
CA LEU A 55 -1.60 -14.82 11.16
C LEU A 55 -0.45 -14.94 12.16
N VAL A 56 -0.03 -16.16 12.49
CA VAL A 56 1.14 -16.41 13.37
C VAL A 56 2.39 -15.72 12.79
N ASN A 57 2.70 -15.99 11.51
CA ASN A 57 3.83 -15.37 10.83
C ASN A 57 3.73 -13.83 10.73
N PHE A 58 2.52 -13.30 10.62
CA PHE A 58 2.29 -11.86 10.63
C PHE A 58 2.67 -11.27 11.99
N PHE A 59 2.21 -11.87 13.08
CA PHE A 59 2.46 -11.37 14.43
C PHE A 59 3.91 -11.55 14.88
N GLU A 60 4.59 -12.62 14.47
CA GLU A 60 6.05 -12.77 14.65
C GLU A 60 6.85 -11.60 14.04
N ARG A 61 6.38 -11.07 12.89
CA ARG A 61 6.99 -9.91 12.21
C ARG A 61 6.52 -8.58 12.78
N TYR A 62 5.41 -8.56 13.51
CA TYR A 62 4.72 -7.34 13.94
C TYR A 62 4.99 -6.98 15.40
N ASP A 63 5.06 -7.95 16.30
CA ASP A 63 4.94 -7.71 17.75
C ASP A 63 6.11 -6.94 18.33
N ASP A 64 7.33 -7.19 17.86
CA ASP A 64 8.56 -6.49 18.28
C ASP A 64 8.74 -5.10 17.66
N LYS A 65 7.82 -4.68 16.79
CA LYS A 65 7.93 -3.39 16.09
C LYS A 65 7.45 -2.24 16.98
N PHE A 66 8.10 -1.08 16.85
CA PHE A 66 7.66 0.13 17.56
C PHE A 66 6.31 0.63 17.01
N ALA A 67 5.57 1.42 17.80
CA ALA A 67 4.22 1.89 17.45
C ALA A 67 4.12 2.56 16.06
N LYS A 68 5.16 3.30 15.64
CA LYS A 68 5.22 3.93 14.30
C LYS A 68 5.32 2.88 13.19
N GLN A 69 6.12 1.83 13.39
CA GLN A 69 6.27 0.73 12.42
C GLN A 69 5.00 -0.11 12.35
N LYS A 70 4.38 -0.42 13.51
CA LYS A 70 3.08 -1.10 13.60
C LYS A 70 1.98 -0.39 12.79
N LYS A 71 1.91 0.94 12.88
CA LYS A 71 1.02 1.78 12.04
C LYS A 71 1.31 1.67 10.54
N GLY A 72 2.60 1.61 10.19
CA GLY A 72 3.07 1.41 8.82
C GLY A 72 2.58 0.08 8.26
N ILE A 73 2.91 -1.02 8.94
CA ILE A 73 2.54 -2.41 8.59
C ILE A 73 1.03 -2.55 8.39
N ILE A 74 0.21 -2.08 9.35
CA ILE A 74 -1.25 -2.16 9.20
C ILE A 74 -1.75 -1.28 8.05
N GLY A 75 -1.11 -0.13 7.81
CA GLY A 75 -1.53 0.75 6.73
C GLY A 75 -1.23 0.16 5.35
N GLU A 76 -0.08 -0.48 5.20
CA GLU A 76 0.30 -1.20 3.98
C GLU A 76 -0.61 -2.40 3.74
N LEU A 77 -0.91 -3.20 4.78
CA LEU A 77 -1.88 -4.29 4.68
C LEU A 77 -3.26 -3.79 4.20
N ILE A 78 -3.78 -2.71 4.80
CA ILE A 78 -5.06 -2.13 4.38
C ILE A 78 -4.99 -1.61 2.94
N ALA A 79 -3.86 -1.02 2.54
CA ALA A 79 -3.66 -0.57 1.17
C ALA A 79 -3.73 -1.74 0.18
N HIS A 80 -3.04 -2.85 0.45
CA HIS A 80 -3.15 -4.07 -0.37
C HIS A 80 -4.60 -4.57 -0.51
N VAL A 81 -5.33 -4.65 0.61
CA VAL A 81 -6.72 -5.12 0.65
C VAL A 81 -7.64 -4.21 -0.18
N LEU A 82 -7.53 -2.90 0.01
CA LEU A 82 -8.42 -1.94 -0.63
C LEU A 82 -8.06 -1.62 -2.08
N LEU A 83 -6.79 -1.74 -2.47
CA LEU A 83 -6.34 -1.39 -3.82
C LEU A 83 -7.02 -2.28 -4.87
N THR A 84 -6.87 -3.59 -4.77
CA THR A 84 -7.52 -4.52 -5.73
C THR A 84 -9.04 -4.58 -5.58
N ASN A 85 -9.57 -4.20 -4.42
CA ASN A 85 -11.03 -4.08 -4.27
C ASN A 85 -11.58 -2.83 -4.97
N SER A 86 -10.88 -1.70 -4.86
CA SER A 86 -11.30 -0.39 -5.42
C SER A 86 -11.05 -0.30 -6.93
N PHE A 87 -10.07 -1.06 -7.44
CA PHE A 87 -9.65 -1.03 -8.83
C PHE A 87 -9.63 -2.45 -9.41
N LYS A 88 -10.75 -2.89 -10.01
CA LYS A 88 -10.90 -4.26 -10.55
C LYS A 88 -9.98 -4.57 -11.73
N GLN A 89 -9.46 -3.54 -12.39
CA GLN A 89 -8.49 -3.67 -13.47
C GLN A 89 -7.06 -3.91 -12.96
N LEU A 90 -6.78 -3.69 -11.67
CA LEU A 90 -5.45 -3.90 -11.09
C LEU A 90 -5.32 -5.31 -10.54
N ASN A 91 -4.20 -5.95 -10.86
CA ASN A 91 -3.78 -7.22 -10.27
C ASN A 91 -2.50 -7.01 -9.47
N THR A 92 -2.45 -7.47 -8.23
CA THR A 92 -1.22 -7.38 -7.42
C THR A 92 -0.13 -8.29 -7.97
N ALA A 93 1.08 -7.74 -8.10
CA ALA A 93 2.29 -8.40 -8.58
C ALA A 93 3.41 -8.41 -7.50
N SER A 94 3.07 -8.06 -6.26
CA SER A 94 3.99 -8.05 -5.12
C SER A 94 3.45 -8.70 -3.87
N VAL A 95 4.33 -9.21 -3.01
CA VAL A 95 3.95 -9.81 -1.73
C VAL A 95 4.37 -8.93 -0.56
N PHE A 96 3.69 -9.10 0.57
CA PHE A 96 3.89 -8.30 1.77
C PHE A 96 5.06 -8.80 2.63
N PHE A 97 5.20 -10.12 2.85
CA PHE A 97 6.25 -10.64 3.76
C PHE A 97 7.68 -10.57 3.24
N ASN A 98 7.89 -10.62 1.93
CA ASN A 98 9.24 -10.57 1.32
C ASN A 98 9.98 -9.24 1.60
N LYS A 99 9.27 -8.22 2.11
CA LYS A 99 9.79 -6.86 2.33
C LYS A 99 10.07 -6.53 3.79
N GLU A 100 9.63 -7.39 4.73
CA GLU A 100 9.79 -7.19 6.18
C GLU A 100 10.97 -7.97 6.78
N GLU A 101 11.73 -8.71 5.95
CA GLU A 101 12.98 -9.38 6.34
C GLU A 101 14.15 -8.38 6.44
N LYS A 102 15.06 -8.61 7.40
CA LYS A 102 16.04 -7.63 7.90
C LYS A 102 17.22 -7.34 6.94
N SER A 103 17.36 -8.01 5.80
CA SER A 103 18.60 -7.98 4.99
C SER A 103 18.45 -7.49 3.55
N MET A 104 17.24 -7.34 3.00
CA MET A 104 17.05 -6.79 1.66
C MET A 104 16.71 -5.29 1.72
N ARG A 105 17.43 -4.46 0.94
CA ARG A 105 17.06 -3.05 0.76
C ARG A 105 15.59 -2.98 0.37
N LYS A 106 14.76 -2.25 1.14
CA LYS A 106 13.31 -2.15 0.93
C LYS A 106 13.02 -1.86 -0.55
N GLY A 107 12.24 -2.70 -1.20
CA GLY A 107 11.74 -2.47 -2.56
C GLY A 107 10.51 -1.54 -2.59
N PHE A 108 9.78 -1.54 -3.70
CA PHE A 108 8.47 -0.88 -3.81
C PHE A 108 7.48 -1.47 -2.79
N ASP A 109 6.62 -0.67 -2.15
CA ASP A 109 5.67 -1.18 -1.15
C ASP A 109 4.61 -2.07 -1.82
N ILE A 110 4.04 -1.66 -2.97
CA ILE A 110 3.14 -2.51 -3.76
C ILE A 110 3.47 -2.35 -5.24
N VAL A 111 3.52 -3.47 -5.96
CA VAL A 111 3.57 -3.49 -7.42
C VAL A 111 2.28 -4.09 -7.92
N VAL A 112 1.63 -3.41 -8.88
CA VAL A 112 0.40 -3.90 -9.51
C VAL A 112 0.50 -3.79 -11.02
N TYR A 113 -0.22 -4.65 -11.73
CA TYR A 113 -0.39 -4.60 -13.17
C TYR A 113 -1.78 -4.08 -13.51
N ASP A 114 -1.85 -3.03 -14.33
CA ASP A 114 -3.11 -2.55 -14.90
C ASP A 114 -3.39 -3.28 -16.23
N LYS A 115 -4.45 -4.09 -16.24
CA LYS A 115 -4.87 -4.86 -17.42
C LYS A 115 -5.34 -3.98 -18.58
N THR A 116 -5.83 -2.77 -18.30
CA THR A 116 -6.39 -1.85 -19.29
C THR A 116 -5.29 -1.07 -19.98
N LEU A 117 -4.34 -0.56 -19.19
CA LEU A 117 -3.21 0.22 -19.71
C LEU A 117 -2.05 -0.67 -20.17
N ASN A 118 -2.07 -1.94 -19.80
CA ASN A 118 -0.99 -2.88 -20.06
C ASN A 118 0.36 -2.44 -19.46
N SER A 119 0.32 -1.80 -18.29
CA SER A 119 1.49 -1.19 -17.64
C SER A 119 1.62 -1.60 -16.19
N MET A 120 2.86 -1.58 -15.69
CA MET A 120 3.17 -1.75 -14.28
C MET A 120 2.93 -0.43 -13.53
N PHE A 121 2.33 -0.52 -12.36
CA PHE A 121 2.18 0.59 -11.43
C PHE A 121 2.97 0.30 -10.16
N TYR A 122 3.80 1.26 -9.79
CA TYR A 122 4.63 1.22 -8.58
C TYR A 122 3.97 2.07 -7.49
N CYS A 123 3.69 1.46 -6.36
CA CYS A 123 2.95 2.10 -5.28
C CYS A 123 3.84 2.30 -4.07
N GLU A 124 3.64 3.43 -3.39
CA GLU A 124 4.28 3.75 -2.11
C GLU A 124 3.21 4.16 -1.11
N VAL A 125 3.26 3.57 0.08
CA VAL A 125 2.27 3.71 1.15
C VAL A 125 2.89 4.49 2.30
N LYS A 126 2.29 5.62 2.65
CA LYS A 126 2.68 6.38 3.84
C LYS A 126 1.53 6.48 4.83
N SER A 127 1.78 5.94 6.00
CA SER A 127 0.82 5.89 7.10
C SER A 127 1.19 6.87 8.20
N GLY A 128 0.18 7.45 8.87
CA GLY A 128 0.41 8.31 10.02
C GLY A 128 -0.88 8.85 10.61
N GLU A 129 -0.76 9.57 11.72
CA GLU A 129 -1.90 10.15 12.43
C GLU A 129 -1.76 11.66 12.61
N CYS A 130 -2.87 12.31 12.94
CA CYS A 130 -2.91 13.66 13.49
C CYS A 130 -2.96 13.57 15.02
N CYS A 131 -2.02 14.20 15.75
CA CYS A 131 -2.08 14.22 17.22
C CYS A 131 -3.29 15.05 17.70
N GLN A 132 -4.20 14.44 18.47
CA GLN A 132 -5.34 15.12 19.11
C GLN A 132 -4.94 15.86 20.40
N ASN A 133 -3.86 15.47 21.08
CA ASN A 133 -3.45 16.05 22.37
C ASN A 133 -1.93 16.28 22.43
N LYS A 134 -1.51 17.48 22.86
CA LYS A 134 -0.09 17.90 22.91
C LYS A 134 0.76 17.06 23.88
N LYS A 135 0.17 16.52 24.95
CA LYS A 135 0.92 15.85 26.04
C LYS A 135 1.50 14.48 25.68
N ASN A 136 0.93 13.77 24.71
CA ASN A 136 1.37 12.41 24.33
C ASN A 136 2.04 12.37 22.94
N CYS A 137 2.46 13.51 22.41
CA CYS A 137 3.06 13.61 21.08
C CYS A 137 4.58 13.65 21.25
N ASN A 138 5.28 12.54 20.98
CA ASN A 138 6.76 12.42 21.05
C ASN A 138 7.52 13.26 19.99
N TYR A 139 6.86 14.21 19.35
CA TYR A 139 7.45 15.07 18.34
C TYR A 139 7.00 16.50 18.58
N ASN A 140 7.94 17.39 18.88
CA ASN A 140 7.76 18.84 18.94
C ASN A 140 7.05 19.33 17.66
N ARG A 141 5.71 19.47 17.67
CA ARG A 141 4.92 20.14 16.62
C ARG A 141 3.43 20.29 17.00
N GLN A 142 2.87 21.40 16.52
CA GLN A 142 1.60 22.05 16.91
C GLN A 142 0.32 21.19 16.86
N LYS A 143 -0.67 21.62 17.66
CA LYS A 143 -2.09 21.20 17.69
C LYS A 143 -2.66 20.98 16.27
N CYS A 144 -3.39 19.87 16.06
CA CYS A 144 -3.94 19.46 14.77
C CYS A 144 -5.48 19.52 14.69
N ASP A 145 -6.11 20.51 15.33
CA ASP A 145 -7.50 20.85 14.98
C ASP A 145 -7.50 21.34 13.52
N ASN A 146 -8.29 20.71 12.64
CA ASN A 146 -8.42 21.02 11.21
C ASN A 146 -7.17 20.82 10.32
N LYS A 147 -6.22 19.94 10.69
CA LYS A 147 -5.00 19.68 9.90
C LYS A 147 -4.96 18.36 9.11
N SER A 148 -6.09 17.65 9.03
CA SER A 148 -6.21 16.38 8.28
C SER A 148 -5.75 16.51 6.83
N ASN A 149 -6.16 17.59 6.16
CA ASN A 149 -5.72 17.94 4.81
C ASN A 149 -4.19 18.09 4.72
N ILE A 150 -3.61 18.87 5.63
CA ILE A 150 -2.16 19.13 5.69
C ILE A 150 -1.41 17.81 5.92
N LYS A 151 -1.86 17.00 6.88
CA LYS A 151 -1.23 15.72 7.19
C LYS A 151 -1.35 14.73 6.04
N ASN A 152 -2.53 14.62 5.42
CA ASN A 152 -2.75 13.74 4.29
C ASN A 152 -1.85 14.13 3.11
N LYS A 153 -1.81 15.43 2.74
CA LYS A 153 -0.87 15.95 1.74
C LYS A 153 0.59 15.68 2.11
N SER A 154 0.95 15.82 3.38
CA SER A 154 2.29 15.48 3.88
C SER A 154 2.64 14.01 3.69
N LEU A 155 1.69 13.09 3.86
CA LEU A 155 1.91 11.66 3.63
C LEU A 155 2.06 11.39 2.13
N LEU A 156 1.20 11.97 1.30
CA LEU A 156 1.28 11.85 -0.16
C LEU A 156 2.58 12.44 -0.72
N ALA A 157 3.03 13.58 -0.21
CA ALA A 157 4.31 14.18 -0.61
C ALA A 157 5.50 13.28 -0.26
N LYS A 158 5.48 12.61 0.90
CA LYS A 158 6.49 11.62 1.26
C LYS A 158 6.43 10.39 0.36
N ALA A 159 5.23 9.88 0.07
CA ALA A 159 5.05 8.77 -0.87
C ALA A 159 5.63 9.13 -2.25
N LYS A 160 5.34 10.34 -2.74
CA LYS A 160 5.87 10.89 -3.99
C LYS A 160 7.39 10.92 -4.01
N SER A 161 8.00 11.54 -3.00
CA SER A 161 9.47 11.65 -2.93
C SER A 161 10.13 10.28 -2.87
N ASP A 162 9.62 9.38 -2.03
CA ASP A 162 10.21 8.06 -1.85
C ASP A 162 10.09 7.22 -3.13
N ILE A 163 8.92 7.19 -3.78
CA ILE A 163 8.76 6.44 -5.03
C ILE A 163 9.58 7.02 -6.18
N HIS A 164 9.63 8.35 -6.29
CA HIS A 164 10.44 9.01 -7.32
C HIS A 164 11.92 8.66 -7.15
N ASN A 165 12.43 8.78 -5.92
CA ASN A 165 13.83 8.44 -5.61
C ASN A 165 14.14 6.97 -5.92
N ARG A 166 13.21 6.05 -5.64
CA ARG A 166 13.39 4.62 -5.98
C ARG A 166 13.39 4.36 -7.50
N LEU A 167 12.55 5.07 -8.25
CA LEU A 167 12.43 4.89 -9.70
C LEU A 167 13.63 5.46 -10.47
N ILE A 168 14.34 6.43 -9.89
CA ILE A 168 15.61 6.95 -10.45
C ILE A 168 16.84 6.26 -9.85
N ASP A 169 16.68 5.43 -8.82
CA ASP A 169 17.76 4.62 -8.26
C ASP A 169 18.09 3.47 -9.21
N LYS A 170 19.36 3.39 -9.63
CA LYS A 170 19.89 2.33 -10.49
C LYS A 170 20.06 1.00 -9.76
N SER A 171 19.68 0.90 -8.49
CA SER A 171 19.79 -0.31 -7.70
C SER A 171 18.93 -1.44 -8.28
N ARG A 172 19.60 -2.36 -8.97
CA ARG A 172 19.02 -3.59 -9.51
C ARG A 172 18.29 -4.44 -8.46
N ILE A 173 18.70 -4.37 -7.19
CA ILE A 173 18.14 -5.11 -6.06
C ILE A 173 16.62 -4.87 -5.92
N ILE A 174 16.16 -3.63 -6.14
CA ILE A 174 14.74 -3.27 -6.02
C ILE A 174 13.91 -4.00 -7.09
N TRP A 175 14.43 -4.05 -8.31
CA TRP A 175 13.79 -4.66 -9.48
C TRP A 175 13.84 -6.19 -9.41
N GLU A 176 14.94 -6.78 -8.93
CA GLU A 176 15.04 -8.21 -8.68
C GLU A 176 14.06 -8.68 -7.60
N GLY A 177 13.89 -7.91 -6.53
CA GLY A 177 12.84 -8.16 -5.53
C GLY A 177 11.45 -8.21 -6.15
N ALA A 178 11.12 -7.24 -7.02
CA ALA A 178 9.85 -7.22 -7.74
C ALA A 178 9.70 -8.40 -8.74
N LEU A 179 10.78 -8.89 -9.35
CA LEU A 179 10.75 -10.08 -10.21
C LEU A 179 10.45 -11.36 -9.43
N ILE A 180 11.03 -11.52 -8.23
CA ILE A 180 10.76 -12.63 -7.32
C ILE A 180 9.28 -12.62 -6.94
N ASP A 181 8.79 -11.45 -6.55
CA ASP A 181 7.40 -11.19 -6.20
C ASP A 181 6.41 -11.55 -7.33
N ILE A 182 6.75 -11.26 -8.59
CA ILE A 182 5.95 -11.68 -9.76
C ILE A 182 5.84 -13.21 -9.85
N ASN A 183 6.91 -13.95 -9.55
CA ASN A 183 6.87 -15.43 -9.57
C ASN A 183 5.89 -15.97 -8.53
N LEU A 184 5.85 -15.34 -7.35
CA LEU A 184 4.99 -15.73 -6.22
C LEU A 184 3.51 -15.36 -6.43
N THR A 185 3.24 -14.32 -7.23
CA THR A 185 1.90 -13.74 -7.36
C THR A 185 1.21 -14.07 -8.69
N THR A 186 1.98 -14.35 -9.76
CA THR A 186 1.47 -14.40 -11.13
C THR A 186 1.60 -15.81 -11.75
N PRO A 187 0.50 -16.41 -12.23
CA PRO A 187 0.54 -17.70 -12.92
C PRO A 187 1.38 -17.68 -14.21
N ASN A 188 1.93 -18.84 -14.58
CA ASN A 188 2.85 -19.00 -15.72
C ASN A 188 2.39 -18.33 -17.03
N LYS A 189 1.09 -18.41 -17.37
CA LYS A 189 0.53 -17.85 -18.61
C LYS A 189 0.75 -16.34 -18.78
N VAL A 190 0.80 -15.58 -17.68
CA VAL A 190 0.92 -14.11 -17.70
C VAL A 190 2.28 -13.63 -17.13
N ARG A 191 2.97 -14.50 -16.40
CA ARG A 191 4.24 -14.21 -15.72
C ARG A 191 5.30 -13.62 -16.64
N ASN A 192 5.57 -14.26 -17.78
CA ASN A 192 6.61 -13.81 -18.71
C ASN A 192 6.35 -12.39 -19.23
N LYS A 193 5.06 -12.05 -19.45
CA LYS A 193 4.65 -10.72 -19.87
C LYS A 193 4.96 -9.67 -18.80
N LEU A 194 4.60 -9.93 -17.54
CA LEU A 194 4.86 -8.97 -16.46
C LEU A 194 6.35 -8.82 -16.17
N GLN A 195 7.11 -9.93 -16.23
CA GLN A 195 8.56 -9.88 -16.11
C GLN A 195 9.19 -9.08 -17.24
N ALA A 196 8.70 -9.21 -18.47
CA ALA A 196 9.19 -8.42 -19.60
C ALA A 196 8.92 -6.93 -19.39
N LEU A 197 7.70 -6.55 -18.98
CA LEU A 197 7.36 -5.16 -18.66
C LEU A 197 8.28 -4.59 -17.57
N LEU A 198 8.47 -5.32 -16.46
CA LEU A 198 9.33 -4.89 -15.36
C LEU A 198 10.80 -4.76 -15.78
N LYS A 199 11.30 -5.68 -16.62
CA LYS A 199 12.66 -5.61 -17.18
C LYS A 199 12.83 -4.42 -18.11
N THR A 200 11.84 -4.15 -18.97
CA THR A 200 11.84 -2.94 -19.81
C THR A 200 11.86 -1.67 -18.96
N ASP A 201 11.08 -1.62 -17.88
CA ASP A 201 11.09 -0.49 -16.96
C ASP A 201 12.45 -0.29 -16.28
N TYR A 202 13.11 -1.37 -15.86
CA TYR A 202 14.46 -1.33 -15.31
C TYR A 202 15.50 -0.87 -16.34
N SER A 203 15.51 -1.43 -17.55
CA SER A 203 16.45 -1.04 -18.61
C SER A 203 16.36 0.46 -18.93
N GLN A 204 15.14 1.02 -18.97
CA GLN A 204 14.94 2.45 -19.18
C GLN A 204 15.49 3.32 -18.04
N CYS A 205 15.40 2.84 -16.79
CA CYS A 205 16.03 3.49 -15.63
C CYS A 205 17.56 3.46 -15.73
N GLU A 206 18.14 2.31 -16.10
CA GLU A 206 19.59 2.12 -16.22
C GLU A 206 20.21 3.03 -17.29
N GLU A 207 19.56 3.09 -18.46
CA GLU A 207 19.97 3.89 -19.62
C GLU A 207 19.75 5.40 -19.45
N GLN A 208 19.27 5.86 -18.28
CA GLN A 208 18.95 7.28 -17.99
C GLN A 208 18.04 7.93 -19.03
N LYS A 209 17.22 7.13 -19.69
CA LYS A 209 16.22 7.71 -20.58
C LYS A 209 15.18 8.42 -19.72
N ASP A 210 14.66 9.55 -20.18
CA ASP A 210 13.62 10.34 -19.48
C ASP A 210 12.24 9.66 -19.56
N TYR A 211 12.16 8.39 -19.16
CA TYR A 211 10.96 7.57 -19.20
C TYR A 211 10.29 7.61 -17.85
N LYS A 212 9.09 8.17 -17.87
CA LYS A 212 8.25 8.25 -16.70
C LYS A 212 7.57 6.90 -16.47
N LYS A 213 7.28 6.62 -15.20
CA LYS A 213 6.59 5.39 -14.80
C LYS A 213 5.23 5.72 -14.22
N SER A 214 4.35 4.74 -14.28
CA SER A 214 3.01 4.84 -13.72
C SER A 214 3.06 4.54 -12.21
N VAL A 215 2.44 5.41 -11.40
CA VAL A 215 2.50 5.31 -9.93
C VAL A 215 1.14 5.40 -9.25
N ILE A 216 1.05 4.78 -8.07
CA ILE A 216 -0.06 5.00 -7.15
C ILE A 216 0.48 5.51 -5.82
N LEU A 217 0.13 6.75 -5.49
CA LEU A 217 0.54 7.35 -4.22
C LEU A 217 -0.55 7.09 -3.18
N ILE A 218 -0.18 6.38 -2.11
CA ILE A 218 -1.13 5.92 -1.11
C ILE A 218 -0.84 6.59 0.23
N SER A 219 -1.84 7.26 0.79
CA SER A 219 -1.80 7.77 2.16
C SER A 219 -2.78 7.01 3.04
N VAL A 220 -2.34 6.62 4.24
CA VAL A 220 -3.21 6.04 5.27
C VAL A 220 -3.21 6.96 6.47
N LEU A 221 -4.26 7.77 6.60
CA LEU A 221 -4.44 8.70 7.70
C LEU A 221 -5.28 8.05 8.81
N TYR A 222 -4.64 7.83 9.95
CA TYR A 222 -5.31 7.44 11.19
C TYR A 222 -5.84 8.69 11.90
N GLU A 223 -7.15 8.90 11.79
CA GLU A 223 -7.87 9.99 12.42
C GLU A 223 -9.35 9.64 12.60
N GLU A 224 -9.86 9.92 13.79
CA GLU A 224 -11.24 9.64 14.20
C GLU A 224 -12.28 10.27 13.27
N LYS A 225 -12.17 11.58 12.99
CA LYS A 225 -13.18 12.33 12.24
C LYS A 225 -13.10 12.13 10.72
N GLY A 226 -11.90 11.83 10.17
CA GLY A 226 -11.69 11.67 8.72
C GLY A 226 -12.00 12.92 7.92
N ASN A 227 -11.37 14.03 8.30
CA ASN A 227 -11.69 15.33 7.73
C ASN A 227 -10.85 15.67 6.49
N ALA A 228 -9.96 14.79 6.02
CA ALA A 228 -9.24 15.07 4.79
C ALA A 228 -10.22 15.05 3.60
N SER A 229 -10.32 16.15 2.88
CA SER A 229 -11.31 16.34 1.82
C SER A 229 -10.80 15.82 0.48
N ILE A 230 -11.74 15.42 -0.39
CA ILE A 230 -11.41 15.04 -1.77
C ILE A 230 -10.86 16.24 -2.56
N SER A 231 -11.31 17.46 -2.26
CA SER A 231 -10.77 18.68 -2.86
C SER A 231 -9.29 18.88 -2.55
N SER A 232 -8.87 18.64 -1.31
CA SER A 232 -7.46 18.75 -0.91
C SER A 232 -6.58 17.71 -1.60
N ILE A 233 -7.12 16.50 -1.81
CA ILE A 233 -6.45 15.43 -2.57
C ILE A 233 -6.32 15.84 -4.04
N LYS A 234 -7.38 16.42 -4.63
CA LYS A 234 -7.36 16.92 -6.01
C LYS A 234 -6.34 18.03 -6.21
N GLU A 235 -6.26 19.00 -5.29
CA GLU A 235 -5.23 20.04 -5.32
C GLU A 235 -3.82 19.47 -5.36
N PHE A 236 -3.54 18.43 -4.56
CA PHE A 236 -2.26 17.73 -4.58
C PHE A 236 -2.02 17.02 -5.93
N PHE A 237 -3.05 16.38 -6.48
CA PHE A 237 -2.96 15.71 -7.77
C PHE A 237 -2.72 16.69 -8.93
N GLU A 238 -3.35 17.87 -8.92
CA GLU A 238 -3.09 18.91 -9.91
C GLU A 238 -1.66 19.47 -9.78
N SER A 239 -1.13 19.65 -8.56
CA SER A 239 0.29 20.00 -8.41
C SER A 239 1.22 18.91 -8.92
N LEU A 240 0.90 17.63 -8.67
CA LEU A 240 1.67 16.50 -9.13
C LEU A 240 1.74 16.44 -10.67
N LYS A 241 0.60 16.66 -11.35
CA LYS A 241 0.55 16.71 -12.82
C LYS A 241 1.43 17.82 -13.40
N LYS A 242 1.48 18.98 -12.75
CA LYS A 242 2.36 20.09 -13.15
C LYS A 242 3.84 19.77 -13.03
N GLU A 243 4.23 18.96 -12.04
CA GLU A 243 5.62 18.51 -11.88
C GLU A 243 6.04 17.52 -12.99
N ASN A 244 5.08 16.87 -13.65
CA ASN A 244 5.31 16.02 -14.82
C ASN A 244 6.34 14.89 -14.58
N LEU A 245 6.37 14.33 -13.37
CA LEU A 245 7.35 13.30 -12.95
C LEU A 245 6.97 11.87 -13.35
N PHE A 246 5.68 11.62 -13.59
CA PHE A 246 5.12 10.29 -13.77
C PHE A 246 4.27 10.23 -15.03
N GLU A 247 4.19 9.05 -15.64
CA GLU A 247 3.44 8.83 -16.89
C GLU A 247 1.94 8.84 -16.58
N ASN A 248 1.54 8.01 -15.62
CA ASN A 248 0.22 7.99 -15.03
C ASN A 248 0.34 8.11 -13.51
N SER A 249 -0.65 8.73 -12.89
CA SER A 249 -0.71 8.88 -11.44
C SER A 249 -2.11 8.66 -10.92
N ILE A 250 -2.23 7.84 -9.89
CA ILE A 250 -3.45 7.62 -9.12
C ILE A 250 -3.15 8.00 -7.66
N ILE A 251 -4.08 8.71 -7.03
CA ILE A 251 -4.01 9.01 -5.59
C ILE A 251 -5.05 8.19 -4.85
N LEU A 252 -4.61 7.41 -3.86
CA LEU A 252 -5.49 6.67 -2.96
C LEU A 252 -5.25 7.14 -1.52
N SER A 253 -6.17 7.94 -1.00
CA SER A 253 -6.14 8.38 0.40
C SER A 253 -7.15 7.62 1.23
N ILE A 254 -6.64 6.76 2.10
CA ILE A 254 -7.39 5.93 3.03
C ILE A 254 -7.44 6.64 4.39
N GLN A 255 -8.64 6.70 4.98
CA GLN A 255 -8.88 7.28 6.29
C GLN A 255 -9.55 6.27 7.19
N LYS A 256 -9.01 6.09 8.39
CA LYS A 256 -9.56 5.21 9.41
C LYS A 256 -9.34 5.84 10.78
N ASN A 257 -10.21 5.58 11.74
CA ASN A 257 -10.06 6.07 13.11
C ASN A 257 -8.71 5.70 13.75
N THR A 258 -8.35 4.42 13.72
CA THR A 258 -7.13 3.88 14.32
C THR A 258 -6.72 2.59 13.61
N TYR A 259 -5.42 2.27 13.68
CA TYR A 259 -4.88 0.99 13.21
C TYR A 259 -5.27 -0.17 14.15
N LYS A 260 -5.49 0.12 15.44
CA LYS A 260 -5.78 -0.89 16.47
C LYS A 260 -6.99 -1.76 16.14
N THR A 261 -8.05 -1.19 15.58
CA THR A 261 -9.25 -1.99 15.22
C THR A 261 -8.94 -3.11 14.22
N ILE A 262 -7.95 -2.94 13.32
CA ILE A 262 -7.52 -4.04 12.44
C ILE A 262 -6.60 -4.99 13.18
N GLU A 263 -5.67 -4.47 13.98
CA GLU A 263 -4.79 -5.29 14.82
C GLU A 263 -5.59 -6.22 15.74
N ASP A 264 -6.55 -5.68 16.50
CA ASP A 264 -7.40 -6.41 17.45
C ASP A 264 -8.20 -7.50 16.73
N PHE A 265 -8.76 -7.20 15.55
CA PHE A 265 -9.44 -8.19 14.72
C PHE A 265 -8.50 -9.34 14.30
N LEU A 266 -7.29 -9.02 13.80
CA LEU A 266 -6.34 -10.06 13.40
C LEU A 266 -5.87 -10.89 14.60
N ARG A 267 -5.73 -10.29 15.80
CA ARG A 267 -5.39 -11.02 17.03
C ARG A 267 -6.52 -11.97 17.44
N GLN A 268 -7.78 -11.52 17.40
CA GLN A 268 -8.96 -12.36 17.65
C GLN A 268 -8.98 -13.55 16.68
N GLU A 269 -8.79 -13.30 15.39
CA GLU A 269 -8.71 -14.34 14.37
C GLU A 269 -7.55 -15.31 14.62
N MET A 270 -6.41 -14.86 15.15
CA MET A 270 -5.28 -15.74 15.48
C MET A 270 -5.65 -16.66 16.65
N LEU A 271 -6.17 -16.08 17.74
CA LEU A 271 -6.57 -16.78 18.95
C LEU A 271 -7.80 -17.67 18.77
N GLY A 272 -8.60 -17.46 17.71
CA GLY A 272 -9.83 -18.20 17.47
C GLY A 272 -11.00 -17.75 18.36
N VAL A 273 -11.03 -16.46 18.71
CA VAL A 273 -12.03 -15.81 19.58
C VAL A 273 -12.90 -14.88 18.75
#